data_AF-A0A2R6CFK0-F1
#
_entry.id   AF-A0A2R6CFK0-F1
#
_cell.length_a   1.000
_cell.length_b   1.000
_cell.length_c   1.000
_cell.angle_alpha   90.00
_cell.angle_beta   90.00
_cell.angle_gamma   90.00
#
_symmetry.space_group_name_H-M   'P 1'
#
loop_
_entity.id
_entity.type
_entity.pdbx_description
1 polymer ?
#
loop_
_entity_poly.entity_id
_entity_poly.type
_entity_poly.pdbx_seq_one_letter_code
_entity_poly.pdbx_strand_id
1 'polypeptide(L)'
;MDEPEPVEDWPDRPLSEPEAVDRVEDGIAVWVMDHESGVRSVAVPPDAPEDAVVDLVLETERAFEMYSYTRGEWLDYGTQRKDDEEAPPMAGTLESYRLLAGESETAE
;
A
#
# COMPACT_ATOMS: atom_id res chain seq x y z
N MET A 1 -3.36 -13.75 -12.38
CA MET A 1 -2.69 -13.18 -11.20
C MET A 1 -1.33 -13.83 -11.17
N ASP A 2 -0.30 -13.05 -11.46
CA ASP A 2 1.07 -13.46 -11.21
C ASP A 2 1.26 -13.63 -9.70
N GLU A 3 2.20 -14.50 -9.33
CA GLU A 3 2.55 -14.72 -7.93
C GLU A 3 3.27 -13.46 -7.41
N PRO A 4 2.93 -12.93 -6.23
CA PRO A 4 3.52 -11.70 -5.75
C PRO A 4 5.02 -11.86 -5.54
N GLU A 5 5.79 -10.85 -5.94
CA GLU A 5 7.25 -10.88 -5.91
C GLU A 5 7.77 -10.12 -4.69
N PRO A 6 8.87 -10.58 -4.06
CA PRO A 6 9.45 -9.85 -2.92
C PRO A 6 9.97 -8.48 -3.38
N VAL A 7 9.65 -7.44 -2.61
CA VAL A 7 10.10 -6.08 -2.88
C VAL A 7 11.54 -5.93 -2.43
N GLU A 8 12.46 -5.88 -3.39
CA GLU A 8 13.85 -5.54 -3.13
C GLU A 8 13.94 -4.05 -2.71
N ASP A 9 14.88 -3.71 -1.81
CA ASP A 9 15.10 -2.33 -1.29
C ASP A 9 14.13 -1.84 -0.19
N TRP A 10 13.15 -2.65 0.20
CA TRP A 10 12.27 -2.33 1.34
C TRP A 10 12.78 -2.95 2.64
N PRO A 11 12.52 -2.32 3.80
CA PRO A 11 12.98 -2.86 5.07
C PRO A 11 12.25 -4.16 5.41
N ASP A 12 12.94 -5.11 6.07
CA ASP A 12 12.35 -6.36 6.61
C ASP A 12 11.44 -6.13 7.83
N ARG A 13 10.69 -5.02 7.84
CA ARG A 13 9.71 -4.64 8.86
C ARG A 13 8.57 -3.83 8.22
N PRO A 14 7.40 -3.75 8.88
CA PRO A 14 6.37 -2.80 8.48
C PRO A 14 6.93 -1.37 8.44
N LEU A 15 6.50 -0.60 7.46
CA LEU A 15 6.81 0.81 7.37
C LEU A 15 6.05 1.56 8.46
N SER A 16 6.64 2.60 9.00
CA SER A 16 5.90 3.59 9.78
C SER A 16 5.11 4.50 8.83
N GLU A 17 3.98 5.08 9.25
CA GLU A 17 3.30 6.14 8.48
C GLU A 17 4.27 7.18 7.86
N PRO A 18 5.24 7.79 8.58
CA PRO A 18 6.16 8.75 7.96
C PRO A 18 7.06 8.14 6.88
N GLU A 19 7.45 6.87 6.99
CA GLU A 19 8.23 6.18 5.95
C GLU A 19 7.37 5.88 4.72
N ALA A 20 6.09 5.58 4.92
CA ALA A 20 5.13 5.43 3.83
C ALA A 20 4.81 6.78 3.16
N VAL A 21 4.75 7.88 3.91
CA VAL A 21 4.57 9.23 3.35
C VAL A 21 5.73 9.60 2.42
N ASP A 22 6.97 9.28 2.78
CA ASP A 22 8.16 9.56 1.98
C ASP A 22 8.09 8.93 0.58
N ARG A 23 7.42 7.76 0.48
CA ARG A 23 7.18 7.06 -0.80
C ARG A 23 6.30 7.83 -1.78
N VAL A 24 5.64 8.90 -1.36
CA VAL A 24 4.91 9.76 -2.30
C VAL A 24 5.83 10.39 -3.33
N GLU A 25 7.14 10.53 -3.04
CA GLU A 25 8.13 11.02 -4.01
C GLU A 25 8.28 10.10 -5.23
N ASP A 26 7.94 8.81 -5.09
CA ASP A 26 7.94 7.83 -6.17
C ASP A 26 6.62 7.83 -6.99
N GLY A 27 5.62 8.62 -6.58
CA GLY A 27 4.29 8.64 -7.19
C GLY A 27 3.57 9.99 -7.07
N ILE A 28 2.24 9.94 -7.07
CA ILE A 28 1.35 11.11 -6.87
C ILE A 28 0.56 11.03 -5.56
N ALA A 29 0.30 9.82 -5.07
CA ALA A 29 -0.43 9.58 -3.84
C ALA A 29 -0.03 8.25 -3.20
N VAL A 30 -0.08 8.20 -1.87
CA VAL A 30 0.14 6.99 -1.08
C VAL A 30 -1.13 6.68 -0.29
N TRP A 31 -1.63 5.48 -0.47
CA TRP A 31 -2.80 4.95 0.20
C TRP A 31 -2.39 3.83 1.14
N VAL A 32 -2.95 3.82 2.34
CA VAL A 32 -2.65 2.78 3.33
C VAL A 32 -3.93 2.18 3.89
N MET A 33 -3.92 0.87 4.14
CA MET A 33 -5.06 0.24 4.80
C MET A 33 -4.94 0.47 6.31
N ASP A 34 -5.94 1.13 6.89
CA ASP A 34 -6.09 1.25 8.33
C ASP A 34 -6.70 -0.04 8.87
N HIS A 35 -5.86 -0.95 9.35
CA HIS A 35 -6.35 -2.19 9.95
C HIS A 35 -6.98 -1.89 11.30
N GLU A 36 -8.23 -2.33 11.50
CA GLU A 36 -8.85 -2.29 12.83
C GLU A 36 -7.92 -2.94 13.87
N SER A 37 -7.85 -2.37 15.07
CA SER A 37 -6.86 -2.69 16.10
C SER A 37 -6.73 -4.20 16.40
N GLY A 38 -7.83 -4.96 16.26
CA GLY A 38 -7.84 -6.42 16.41
C GLY A 38 -7.15 -7.20 15.27
N VAL A 39 -7.31 -6.75 14.02
CA VAL A 39 -6.64 -7.34 12.85
C VAL A 39 -5.17 -6.97 12.84
N ARG A 40 -4.88 -5.72 13.19
CA ARG A 40 -3.53 -5.20 13.30
C ARG A 40 -2.66 -6.00 14.27
N SER A 41 -3.20 -6.39 15.43
CA SER A 41 -2.47 -7.19 16.41
C SER A 41 -2.08 -8.60 15.92
N VAL A 42 -2.67 -9.10 14.83
CA VAL A 42 -2.36 -10.41 14.25
C VAL A 42 -1.38 -10.27 13.07
N ALA A 43 -1.55 -9.22 12.27
CA ALA A 43 -0.74 -8.98 11.08
C ALA A 43 0.60 -8.28 11.40
N VAL A 44 0.62 -7.45 12.45
CA VAL A 44 1.77 -6.61 12.80
C VAL A 44 2.60 -7.28 13.90
N PRO A 45 3.92 -7.46 13.70
CA PRO A 45 4.79 -8.00 14.75
C PRO A 45 4.83 -7.07 15.97
N PRO A 46 5.06 -7.60 17.18
CA PRO A 46 5.00 -6.83 18.42
C PRO A 46 6.07 -5.74 18.56
N ASP A 47 7.11 -5.77 17.72
CA ASP A 47 8.19 -4.77 17.67
C ASP A 47 7.93 -3.68 16.61
N ALA A 48 6.82 -3.75 15.87
CA ALA A 48 6.52 -2.78 14.83
C ALA A 48 6.07 -1.43 15.40
N PRO A 49 6.15 -0.36 14.60
CA PRO A 49 5.64 0.95 14.98
C PRO A 49 4.17 0.93 15.40
N GLU A 50 3.81 1.83 16.31
CA GLU A 50 2.41 2.10 16.69
C GLU A 50 1.58 2.74 15.57
N ASP A 51 2.22 3.11 14.45
CA ASP A 51 1.61 3.50 13.18
C ASP A 51 2.14 2.64 12.01
N ALA A 52 2.37 1.35 12.27
CA ALA A 52 2.81 0.37 11.29
C ALA A 52 1.79 0.20 10.14
N VAL A 53 2.28 0.46 8.93
CA VAL A 53 1.63 0.21 7.65
C VAL A 53 2.08 -1.15 7.15
N VAL A 54 1.11 -2.02 6.87
CA VAL A 54 1.33 -3.35 6.28
C VAL A 54 0.67 -3.52 4.92
N ASP A 55 -0.21 -2.61 4.50
CA ASP A 55 -0.74 -2.58 3.13
C ASP A 55 -0.60 -1.16 2.61
N LEU A 56 0.11 -1.00 1.50
CA LEU A 56 0.42 0.26 0.86
C LEU A 56 0.09 0.16 -0.62
N VAL A 57 -0.68 1.12 -1.13
CA VAL A 57 -0.89 1.31 -2.56
C VAL A 57 -0.26 2.63 -2.97
N LEU A 58 0.76 2.54 -3.82
CA LEU A 58 1.39 3.70 -4.43
C LEU A 58 0.64 4.02 -5.71
N GLU A 59 0.01 5.17 -5.75
CA GLU A 59 -0.64 5.67 -6.95
C GLU A 59 0.36 6.50 -7.74
N THR A 60 0.54 6.14 -9.01
CA THR A 60 1.32 6.89 -9.98
C THR A 60 0.39 7.56 -10.99
N GLU A 61 0.96 8.36 -11.90
CA GLU A 61 0.21 8.98 -13.00
C GLU A 61 -0.50 7.95 -13.90
N ARG A 62 0.00 6.70 -13.95
CA ARG A 62 -0.44 5.71 -14.94
C ARG A 62 -1.00 4.43 -14.31
N ALA A 63 -0.77 4.20 -13.03
CA ALA A 63 -1.11 2.94 -12.39
C ALA A 63 -1.21 3.05 -10.87
N PHE A 64 -1.63 1.94 -10.26
CA PHE A 64 -1.61 1.69 -8.83
C PHE A 64 -0.72 0.48 -8.57
N GLU A 65 0.36 0.68 -7.83
CA GLU A 65 1.30 -0.36 -7.42
C GLU A 65 0.93 -0.81 -6.01
N MET A 66 0.75 -2.11 -5.81
CA MET A 66 0.18 -2.67 -4.59
C MET A 66 1.23 -3.46 -3.83
N TYR A 67 1.48 -3.06 -2.59
CA TYR A 67 2.48 -3.67 -1.72
C TYR A 67 1.84 -4.11 -0.40
N SER A 68 2.19 -5.30 0.07
CA SER A 68 1.75 -5.79 1.37
C SER A 68 2.88 -6.47 2.12
N TYR A 69 2.98 -6.19 3.41
CA TYR A 69 3.93 -6.80 4.32
C TYR A 69 3.30 -8.04 4.96
N THR A 70 3.85 -9.19 4.64
CA THR A 70 3.36 -10.47 5.17
C THR A 70 4.52 -11.39 5.49
N ARG A 71 4.38 -12.17 6.57
CA ARG A 71 5.37 -13.18 6.99
C ARG A 71 6.81 -12.68 7.20
N GLY A 72 7.03 -11.38 7.35
CA GLY A 72 8.38 -10.83 7.58
C GLY A 72 8.99 -10.11 6.39
N GLU A 73 8.28 -10.05 5.26
CA GLU A 73 8.79 -9.47 4.00
C GLU A 73 7.71 -8.66 3.29
N TRP A 74 8.14 -7.68 2.49
CA TRP A 74 7.25 -6.93 1.60
C TRP A 74 7.10 -7.68 0.28
N LEU A 75 5.86 -7.77 -0.18
CA LEU A 75 5.49 -8.39 -1.44
C LEU A 75 4.81 -7.37 -2.36
N ASP A 76 5.25 -7.32 -3.61
CA ASP A 76 4.64 -6.64 -4.74
C ASP A 76 3.54 -7.53 -5.33
N TYR A 77 2.30 -7.09 -5.21
CA TYR A 77 1.11 -7.77 -5.75
C TYR A 77 0.81 -7.40 -7.20
N GLY A 78 1.72 -6.64 -7.81
CA GLY A 78 1.66 -6.15 -9.16
C GLY A 78 1.04 -4.78 -9.27
N THR A 79 1.01 -4.32 -10.51
CA THR A 79 0.60 -2.97 -10.88
C THR A 79 -0.72 -3.02 -11.66
N GLN A 80 -1.72 -2.29 -11.21
CA GLN A 80 -2.97 -2.09 -11.95
C GLN A 80 -2.91 -0.78 -12.75
N ARG A 81 -2.93 -0.87 -14.08
CA ARG A 81 -2.91 0.31 -14.95
C ARG A 81 -4.27 1.03 -14.93
N LYS A 82 -4.23 2.36 -14.83
CA LYS A 82 -5.43 3.23 -14.86
C LYS A 82 -6.15 3.23 -16.22
N ASP A 83 -5.41 2.97 -17.28
CA ASP A 83 -5.88 2.92 -18.67
C ASP A 83 -6.36 1.50 -19.07
N ASP A 84 -6.39 0.55 -18.13
CA ASP A 84 -6.86 -0.80 -18.39
C ASP A 84 -8.39 -0.85 -18.24
N GLU A 85 -9.10 -0.84 -19.37
CA GLU A 85 -10.56 -0.90 -19.42
C GLU A 85 -11.14 -2.28 -19.02
N GLU A 86 -10.31 -3.33 -19.00
CA GLU A 86 -10.71 -4.69 -18.61
C GLU A 86 -10.52 -4.92 -17.10
N ALA A 87 -9.65 -4.14 -16.45
CA ALA A 87 -9.45 -4.17 -15.01
C ALA A 87 -10.61 -3.47 -14.25
N PRO A 88 -11.07 -4.02 -13.12
CA PRO A 88 -12.02 -3.32 -12.28
C PRO A 88 -11.40 -2.03 -11.73
N PRO A 89 -12.18 -0.95 -11.54
CA PRO A 89 -11.64 0.32 -11.06
C PRO A 89 -11.09 0.20 -9.64
N MET A 90 -9.88 0.69 -9.40
CA MET A 90 -9.27 0.74 -8.06
C MET A 90 -10.07 1.56 -7.05
N ALA A 91 -10.91 2.49 -7.49
CA ALA A 91 -11.70 3.34 -6.60
C ALA A 91 -12.44 2.54 -5.53
N GLY A 92 -13.09 1.42 -5.90
CA GLY A 92 -13.80 0.58 -4.93
C GLY A 92 -12.88 -0.18 -3.96
N THR A 93 -11.65 -0.49 -4.37
CA THR A 93 -10.65 -1.05 -3.46
C THR A 93 -10.16 0.03 -2.49
N LEU A 94 -9.88 1.23 -3.00
CA LEU A 94 -9.38 2.36 -2.23
C LEU A 94 -10.40 2.96 -1.26
N GLU A 95 -11.70 2.68 -1.39
CA GLU A 95 -12.70 3.05 -0.38
C GLU A 95 -12.37 2.50 1.02
N SER A 96 -11.69 1.35 1.09
CA SER A 96 -11.23 0.76 2.37
C SER A 96 -9.83 1.24 2.78
N TYR A 97 -9.19 2.08 1.96
CA TYR A 97 -7.88 2.66 2.22
C TYR A 97 -8.02 4.13 2.61
N ARG A 98 -7.07 4.61 3.39
CA ARG A 98 -6.93 6.01 3.73
C ARG A 98 -5.82 6.63 2.89
N LEU A 99 -6.11 7.78 2.28
CA LEU A 99 -5.07 8.60 1.66
C LEU A 99 -4.14 9.12 2.74
N LEU A 100 -2.88 8.68 2.71
CA LEU A 100 -1.86 9.03 3.68
C LEU A 100 -1.06 10.27 3.24
N ALA A 101 -0.72 10.34 1.95
CA ALA A 101 0.06 11.43 1.37
C ALA A 101 -0.30 11.68 -0.10
N GLY A 102 -0.03 12.90 -0.58
CA GLY A 102 -0.21 13.29 -1.98
C GLY A 102 -1.62 13.75 -2.35
N GLU A 103 -1.86 13.87 -3.64
CA GLU A 103 -3.14 14.29 -4.22
C GLU A 103 -3.63 13.20 -5.17
N SER A 104 -4.78 12.60 -4.85
CA SER A 104 -5.41 11.59 -5.71
C SER A 104 -6.72 12.11 -6.26
N GLU A 105 -6.93 11.93 -7.56
CA GLU A 105 -8.22 12.15 -8.23
C GLU A 105 -9.28 11.12 -7.80
N THR A 106 -8.86 10.05 -7.12
CA THR A 106 -9.71 8.96 -6.63
C THR A 106 -10.19 9.22 -5.19
N ALA A 107 -9.63 10.23 -4.51
CA ALA A 107 -10.07 10.66 -3.19
C ALA A 107 -11.23 11.67 -3.33
N GLU A 108 -12.47 11.18 -3.41
CA GLU A 108 -13.69 12.01 -3.41
C GLU A 108 -14.16 12.41 -2.01
#